data_AF-A0A7M4G127-F1
#
_entry.id   AF-A0A7M4G127-F1
#
_cell.length_a   1.000
_cell.length_b   1.000
_cell.length_c   1.000
_cell.angle_alpha   90.00
_cell.angle_beta   90.00
_cell.angle_gamma   90.00
#
_symmetry.space_group_name_H-M   'P 1'
#
loop_
_entity.id
_entity.type
_entity.pdbx_description
1 polymer ?
#
loop_
_entity_poly.entity_id
_entity_poly.type
_entity_poly.pdbx_seq_one_letter_code
_entity_poly.pdbx_strand_id
1 'polypeptide(L)'
;MKDTEIKKLLFAHVFCVVSIILSTVIPSFFLENFSVLGTHLTWLCICSACVTTVNIFLYIIVKPNPSSKRSSFAHKISRFLKCCIYFFMSCIVFHGITVLYGAPLIQSVLETFLFAVLLSTFTTLNCLCMLGPNIQAWIRVFSKNGAMSIWDNSLQITTMCSIVGAWLGAFPIPLDWDRPWQNFCSEV
;
A
#
# COMPACT_ATOMS: atom_id res chain seq x y z
N MET A 1 3.21 28.06 10.34
CA MET A 1 3.67 27.08 9.31
C MET A 1 3.40 25.65 9.72
N LYS A 2 3.75 25.22 10.95
CA LYS A 2 3.54 23.84 11.43
C LYS A 2 2.06 23.40 11.40
N ASP A 3 1.14 24.26 11.83
CA ASP A 3 -0.30 23.94 11.86
C ASP A 3 -0.92 23.76 10.47
N THR A 4 -0.44 24.53 9.48
CA THR A 4 -0.88 24.40 8.08
C THR A 4 -0.46 23.06 7.50
N GLU A 5 0.76 22.61 7.77
CA GLU A 5 1.26 21.31 7.33
C GLU A 5 0.55 20.15 8.03
N ILE A 6 0.22 20.30 9.31
CA ILE A 6 -0.60 19.33 10.05
C ILE A 6 -2.00 19.22 9.42
N LYS A 7 -2.65 20.34 9.11
CA LYS A 7 -3.97 20.33 8.44
C LYS A 7 -3.93 19.66 7.07
N LYS A 8 -2.90 19.90 6.26
CA LYS A 8 -2.70 19.23 4.98
C LYS A 8 -2.50 17.73 5.14
N LEU A 9 -1.72 17.32 6.13
CA LEU A 9 -1.48 15.91 6.42
C LEU A 9 -2.77 15.20 6.88
N LEU A 10 -3.53 15.84 7.78
CA LEU A 10 -4.84 15.35 8.21
C LEU A 10 -5.79 15.21 7.03
N PHE A 11 -5.87 16.23 6.17
CA PHE A 11 -6.69 16.17 4.96
C PHE A 11 -6.28 15.00 4.05
N ALA A 12 -4.98 14.78 3.85
CA ALA A 12 -4.49 13.67 3.05
C ALA A 12 -4.90 12.30 3.62
N HIS A 13 -4.76 12.10 4.93
CA HIS A 13 -5.17 10.86 5.59
C HIS A 13 -6.69 10.66 5.57
N VAL A 14 -7.48 11.70 5.84
CA VAL A 14 -8.94 11.63 5.77
C VAL A 14 -9.39 11.24 4.36
N PHE A 15 -8.82 11.85 3.33
CA PHE A 15 -9.17 11.54 1.94
C PHE A 15 -8.76 10.10 1.55
N CYS A 16 -7.65 9.60 2.09
CA CYS A 16 -7.24 8.20 1.93
C CYS A 16 -8.19 7.23 2.66
N VAL A 17 -8.65 7.55 3.87
CA VAL A 17 -9.62 6.71 4.60
C VAL A 17 -10.97 6.70 3.87
N VAL A 18 -11.43 7.86 3.43
CA VAL A 18 -12.66 7.99 2.64
C VAL A 18 -12.56 7.18 1.35
N SER A 19 -11.41 7.19 0.66
CA SER A 19 -11.26 6.40 -0.57
C SER A 19 -11.35 4.89 -0.34
N ILE A 20 -10.86 4.39 0.80
CA ILE A 20 -11.00 2.99 1.19
C ILE A 20 -12.48 2.66 1.44
N ILE A 21 -13.20 3.50 2.19
CA ILE A 21 -14.65 3.31 2.44
C ILE A 21 -15.45 3.39 1.15
N LEU A 22 -15.12 4.31 0.25
CA LEU A 22 -15.77 4.38 -1.06
C LEU A 22 -15.46 3.15 -1.91
N SER A 23 -14.24 2.59 -1.82
CA SER A 23 -13.88 1.35 -2.54
C SER A 23 -14.64 0.11 -2.07
N THR A 24 -15.17 0.10 -0.84
CA THR A 24 -16.04 -0.99 -0.36
C THR A 24 -17.50 -0.74 -0.75
N VAL A 25 -17.96 0.50 -0.65
CA VAL A 25 -19.38 0.86 -0.80
C VAL A 25 -19.78 1.03 -2.26
N ILE A 26 -19.00 1.77 -3.06
CA ILE A 26 -19.35 2.08 -4.46
C ILE A 26 -19.55 0.81 -5.31
N PRO A 27 -18.65 -0.20 -5.29
CA PRO A 27 -18.81 -1.36 -6.16
C PRO A 27 -20.10 -2.15 -5.88
N SER A 28 -20.60 -2.12 -4.64
CA SER A 28 -21.85 -2.79 -4.26
C SER A 28 -23.10 -2.22 -4.95
N PHE A 29 -23.03 -0.98 -5.43
CA PHE A 29 -24.12 -0.36 -6.19
C PHE A 29 -24.10 -0.67 -7.69
N PHE A 30 -22.93 -1.02 -8.25
CA PHE A 30 -22.75 -1.16 -9.70
C PHE A 30 -22.49 -2.60 -10.16
N LEU A 31 -21.96 -3.46 -9.29
CA LEU A 31 -21.62 -4.84 -9.61
C LEU A 31 -22.63 -5.78 -8.93
N GLU A 32 -23.44 -6.46 -9.74
CA GLU A 32 -24.32 -7.53 -9.26
C GLU A 32 -23.46 -8.64 -8.59
N ASN A 33 -23.86 -9.07 -7.39
CA ASN A 33 -23.16 -10.07 -6.55
C ASN A 33 -21.82 -9.62 -5.93
N PHE A 34 -21.51 -8.32 -5.91
CA PHE A 34 -20.32 -7.85 -5.19
C PHE A 34 -20.46 -8.07 -3.68
N SER A 35 -19.52 -8.82 -3.13
CA SER A 35 -19.34 -8.99 -1.68
C SER A 35 -17.86 -8.83 -1.37
N VAL A 36 -17.53 -8.08 -0.32
CA VAL A 36 -16.13 -7.88 0.09
C VAL A 36 -15.44 -9.21 0.39
N LEU A 37 -16.17 -10.17 0.96
CA LEU A 37 -15.64 -11.50 1.30
C LEU A 37 -15.77 -12.50 0.14
N GLY A 38 -16.87 -12.44 -0.63
CA GLY A 38 -17.10 -13.38 -1.75
C GLY A 38 -16.37 -13.02 -3.04
N THR A 39 -16.02 -11.75 -3.22
CA THR A 39 -15.31 -11.20 -4.38
C THR A 39 -14.10 -10.36 -3.94
N HIS A 40 -13.36 -10.88 -2.95
CA HIS A 40 -12.21 -10.22 -2.32
C HIS A 40 -11.16 -9.77 -3.33
N LEU A 41 -10.93 -10.53 -4.39
CA LEU A 41 -10.00 -10.18 -5.46
C LEU A 41 -10.38 -8.88 -6.18
N THR A 42 -11.65 -8.76 -6.56
CA THR A 42 -12.21 -7.57 -7.19
C THR A 42 -12.09 -6.38 -6.26
N TRP A 43 -12.40 -6.57 -4.98
CA TRP A 43 -12.26 -5.52 -3.97
C TRP A 43 -10.79 -5.08 -3.78
N LEU A 44 -9.84 -6.01 -3.68
CA LEU A 44 -8.40 -5.70 -3.56
C LEU A 44 -7.90 -4.86 -4.75
N CYS A 45 -8.32 -5.22 -5.96
CA CYS A 45 -8.01 -4.46 -7.18
C CYS A 45 -8.57 -3.04 -7.11
N ILE A 46 -9.86 -2.89 -6.82
CA ILE A 46 -10.53 -1.58 -6.77
C ILE A 46 -9.91 -0.72 -5.66
N CYS A 47 -9.72 -1.29 -4.46
CA CYS A 47 -9.15 -0.60 -3.32
C CYS A 47 -7.73 -0.09 -3.64
N SER A 48 -6.85 -0.96 -4.17
CA SER A 48 -5.49 -0.56 -4.53
C SER A 48 -5.47 0.54 -5.62
N ALA A 49 -6.32 0.43 -6.64
CA ALA A 49 -6.43 1.44 -7.70
C ALA A 49 -6.93 2.80 -7.16
N CYS A 50 -7.97 2.78 -6.30
CA CYS A 50 -8.51 3.98 -5.66
C CYS A 50 -7.47 4.66 -4.78
N VAL A 51 -6.83 3.91 -3.89
CA VAL A 51 -5.80 4.44 -2.97
C VAL A 51 -4.60 4.97 -3.76
N THR A 52 -4.15 4.28 -4.81
CA THR A 52 -3.06 4.74 -5.67
C THR A 52 -3.40 6.08 -6.33
N THR A 53 -4.59 6.17 -6.94
CA THR A 53 -5.05 7.39 -7.61
C THR A 53 -5.12 8.56 -6.65
N VAL A 54 -5.70 8.33 -5.47
CA VAL A 54 -5.82 9.34 -4.41
C VAL A 54 -4.45 9.82 -3.92
N ASN A 55 -3.52 8.90 -3.63
CA ASN A 55 -2.19 9.30 -3.14
C ASN A 55 -1.39 10.08 -4.19
N ILE A 56 -1.48 9.71 -5.47
CA ILE A 56 -0.86 10.47 -6.57
C ILE A 56 -1.50 11.85 -6.68
N PHE A 57 -2.83 11.94 -6.64
CA PHE A 57 -3.55 13.21 -6.74
C PHE A 57 -3.24 14.14 -5.56
N LEU A 58 -3.26 13.62 -4.33
CA LEU A 58 -2.87 14.35 -3.12
C LEU A 58 -1.42 14.82 -3.20
N TYR A 59 -0.50 13.98 -3.67
CA TYR A 59 0.89 14.39 -3.88
C TYR A 59 1.01 15.56 -4.87
N ILE A 60 0.27 15.53 -5.97
CA ILE A 60 0.29 16.61 -6.98
C ILE A 60 -0.24 17.92 -6.39
N ILE A 61 -1.32 17.87 -5.60
CA ILE A 61 -1.94 19.06 -4.99
C ILE A 61 -1.11 19.62 -3.84
N VAL A 62 -0.73 18.75 -2.90
CA VAL A 62 -0.03 19.15 -1.67
C VAL A 62 1.40 19.58 -2.01
N LYS A 63 2.01 18.90 -2.99
CA LYS A 63 3.38 19.10 -3.47
C LYS A 63 4.36 19.48 -2.35
N PRO A 64 4.55 18.60 -1.35
CA PRO A 64 5.26 18.94 -0.12
C PRO A 64 6.75 19.28 -0.35
N ASN A 65 7.31 18.91 -1.50
CA ASN A 65 8.65 19.31 -1.90
C ASN A 65 8.65 19.96 -3.29
N PRO A 66 8.53 21.30 -3.39
CA PRO A 66 8.53 21.98 -4.67
C PRO A 66 9.91 21.87 -5.33
N SER A 67 10.01 21.14 -6.43
CA SER A 67 11.22 21.10 -7.24
C SER A 67 11.52 22.50 -7.81
N SER A 68 12.64 23.11 -7.38
CA SER A 68 13.05 24.47 -7.79
C SER A 68 13.60 24.56 -9.23
N LYS A 69 13.85 23.44 -9.91
CA LYS A 69 14.40 23.41 -11.28
C LYS A 69 13.34 23.03 -12.32
N ARG A 70 13.34 23.77 -13.44
CA ARG A 70 12.60 23.42 -14.68
C ARG A 70 13.21 22.14 -15.27
N SER A 71 12.73 20.98 -14.83
CA SER A 71 13.23 19.69 -15.32
C SER A 71 12.69 19.40 -16.72
N SER A 72 13.56 18.97 -17.64
CA SER A 72 13.15 18.46 -18.95
C SER A 72 12.10 17.35 -18.83
N PHE A 73 11.21 17.24 -19.82
CA PHE A 73 10.19 16.19 -19.91
C PHE A 73 10.82 14.78 -19.84
N ALA A 74 11.98 14.59 -20.48
CA ALA A 74 12.72 13.33 -20.43
C ALA A 74 13.13 12.94 -18.99
N HIS A 75 13.56 13.91 -18.17
CA HIS A 75 13.88 13.65 -16.77
C HIS A 75 12.65 13.28 -15.93
N LYS A 76 11.47 13.87 -16.23
CA LYS A 76 10.22 13.49 -15.56
C LYS A 76 9.81 12.05 -15.89
N ILE A 77 9.89 11.67 -17.17
CA ILE A 77 9.62 10.29 -17.61
C ILE A 77 10.60 9.32 -16.96
N SER A 78 11.90 9.60 -17.00
CA SER A 78 12.90 8.74 -16.37
C SER A 78 12.65 8.55 -14.87
N ARG A 79 12.27 9.62 -14.16
CA ARG A 79 11.89 9.53 -12.74
C ARG A 79 10.63 8.68 -12.53
N PHE A 80 9.61 8.86 -13.37
CA PHE A 80 8.37 8.08 -13.31
C PHE A 80 8.64 6.58 -13.55
N LEU A 81 9.39 6.24 -14.59
CA LEU A 81 9.76 4.84 -14.89
C LEU A 81 10.54 4.20 -13.74
N LYS A 82 11.48 4.94 -13.14
CA LYS A 82 12.16 4.49 -11.93
C LYS A 82 11.14 4.18 -10.83
N CYS A 83 10.22 5.11 -10.52
CA CYS A 83 9.18 4.86 -9.52
C CYS A 83 8.35 3.60 -9.81
N CYS A 84 7.95 3.38 -11.07
CA CYS A 84 7.23 2.17 -11.46
C CYS A 84 8.06 0.90 -11.20
N ILE A 85 9.35 0.92 -11.52
CA ILE A 85 10.26 -0.20 -11.24
C ILE A 85 10.38 -0.45 -9.74
N TYR A 86 10.60 0.58 -8.92
CA TYR A 86 10.68 0.44 -7.46
C TYR A 86 9.38 -0.11 -6.87
N PHE A 87 8.23 0.37 -7.34
CA PHE A 87 6.92 -0.12 -6.91
C PHE A 87 6.75 -1.60 -7.26
N PHE A 88 7.01 -1.97 -8.52
CA PHE A 88 6.90 -3.35 -8.97
C PHE A 88 7.84 -4.30 -8.21
N MET A 89 9.09 -3.90 -8.00
CA MET A 89 10.05 -4.66 -7.19
C MET A 89 9.56 -4.83 -5.76
N SER A 90 8.92 -3.83 -5.16
CA SER A 90 8.33 -3.98 -3.82
C SER A 90 7.17 -4.96 -3.78
N CYS A 91 6.33 -5.01 -4.82
CA CYS A 91 5.27 -6.01 -4.92
C CYS A 91 5.85 -7.43 -4.96
N ILE A 92 6.92 -7.66 -5.74
CA ILE A 92 7.60 -8.96 -5.79
C ILE A 92 8.17 -9.33 -4.42
N VAL A 93 8.83 -8.39 -3.74
CA VAL A 93 9.41 -8.62 -2.41
C VAL A 93 8.32 -8.97 -1.39
N PHE A 94 7.23 -8.20 -1.32
CA PHE A 94 6.13 -8.51 -0.39
C PHE A 94 5.43 -9.82 -0.72
N HIS A 95 5.26 -10.14 -2.00
CA HIS A 95 4.70 -11.42 -2.43
C HIS A 95 5.61 -12.57 -1.98
N GLY A 96 6.93 -12.46 -2.23
CA GLY A 96 7.91 -13.44 -1.78
C GLY A 96 7.93 -13.61 -0.25
N ILE A 97 7.87 -12.51 0.51
CA ILE A 97 7.75 -12.56 1.98
C ILE A 97 6.48 -13.32 2.38
N THR A 98 5.32 -12.95 1.82
CA THR A 98 4.03 -13.57 2.13
C THR A 98 4.04 -15.08 1.86
N VAL A 99 4.66 -15.48 0.75
CA VAL A 99 4.91 -16.88 0.40
C VAL A 99 5.80 -17.58 1.42
N LEU A 100 6.90 -16.96 1.84
CA LEU A 100 7.82 -17.54 2.84
C LEU A 100 7.14 -17.72 4.21
N TYR A 101 6.14 -16.89 4.54
CA TYR A 101 5.31 -17.04 5.73
C TYR A 101 4.22 -18.12 5.60
N GLY A 102 4.18 -18.87 4.50
CA GLY A 102 3.33 -20.05 4.34
C GLY A 102 2.14 -19.88 3.40
N ALA A 103 2.05 -18.77 2.65
CA ALA A 103 0.97 -18.59 1.69
C ALA A 103 1.11 -19.49 0.44
N PRO A 104 0.01 -19.96 -0.19
CA PRO A 104 0.07 -20.90 -1.31
C PRO A 104 0.72 -20.28 -2.55
N LEU A 105 1.76 -20.95 -3.07
CA LEU A 105 2.55 -20.52 -4.23
C LEU A 105 1.89 -20.71 -5.59
N ILE A 106 0.88 -21.58 -5.70
CA ILE A 106 0.34 -22.01 -7.01
C ILE A 106 -1.18 -21.87 -7.07
N GLN A 107 -1.88 -22.19 -5.98
CA GLN A 107 -3.36 -22.17 -5.94
C GLN A 107 -3.92 -20.75 -5.74
N SER A 108 -3.17 -19.86 -5.08
CA SER A 108 -3.61 -18.51 -4.70
C SER A 108 -2.59 -17.42 -5.07
N VAL A 109 -1.92 -17.58 -6.21
CA VAL A 109 -0.91 -16.60 -6.69
C VAL A 109 -1.52 -15.20 -6.84
N LEU A 110 -2.71 -15.12 -7.43
CA LEU A 110 -3.36 -13.85 -7.70
C LEU A 110 -3.82 -13.16 -6.40
N GLU A 111 -4.28 -13.92 -5.41
CA GLU A 111 -4.66 -13.41 -4.09
C GLU A 111 -3.46 -12.82 -3.35
N THR A 112 -2.40 -13.62 -3.23
CA THR A 112 -1.16 -13.22 -2.54
C THR A 112 -0.44 -12.08 -3.25
N PHE A 113 -0.50 -12.05 -4.59
CA PHE A 113 0.06 -10.94 -5.37
C PHE A 113 -0.77 -9.65 -5.22
N LEU A 114 -2.10 -9.71 -5.26
CA LEU A 114 -2.94 -8.53 -5.06
C LEU A 114 -2.85 -7.98 -3.64
N PHE A 115 -2.69 -8.86 -2.66
CA PHE A 115 -2.35 -8.45 -1.29
C PHE A 115 -0.99 -7.72 -1.25
N ALA A 116 0.04 -8.27 -1.90
CA ALA A 116 1.36 -7.61 -1.98
C ALA A 116 1.32 -6.26 -2.72
N VAL A 117 0.44 -6.14 -3.73
CA VAL A 117 0.16 -4.87 -4.42
C VAL A 117 -0.49 -3.88 -3.46
N LEU A 118 -1.52 -4.28 -2.71
CA LEU A 118 -2.17 -3.42 -1.72
C LEU A 118 -1.17 -2.95 -0.64
N LEU A 119 -0.35 -3.87 -0.12
CA LEU A 119 0.65 -3.56 0.90
C LEU A 119 1.73 -2.61 0.34
N SER A 120 2.18 -2.82 -0.89
CA SER A 120 3.08 -1.88 -1.60
C SER A 120 2.47 -0.50 -1.79
N THR A 121 1.16 -0.43 -2.06
CA THR A 121 0.42 0.84 -2.21
C THR A 121 0.41 1.64 -0.91
N PHE A 122 0.24 0.98 0.24
CA PHE A 122 0.27 1.69 1.53
C PHE A 122 1.68 2.04 2.02
N THR A 123 2.71 1.29 1.60
CA THR A 123 4.10 1.46 2.07
C THR A 123 4.97 2.18 1.03
N THR A 124 5.36 1.48 -0.02
CA THR A 124 6.31 1.93 -1.04
C THR A 124 5.79 3.11 -1.86
N LEU A 125 4.52 3.11 -2.27
CA LEU A 125 3.97 4.19 -3.10
C LEU A 125 4.02 5.54 -2.37
N ASN A 126 3.65 5.55 -1.08
CA ASN A 126 3.74 6.76 -0.25
C ASN A 126 5.19 7.29 -0.17
N CYS A 127 6.16 6.39 0.01
CA CYS A 127 7.58 6.74 -0.01
C CYS A 127 8.03 7.27 -1.38
N LEU A 128 7.56 6.67 -2.48
CA LEU A 128 7.87 7.11 -3.84
C LEU A 128 7.26 8.48 -4.17
N CYS A 129 6.05 8.75 -3.71
CA CYS A 129 5.40 10.05 -3.86
C CYS A 129 6.18 11.13 -3.10
N MET A 130 6.48 10.91 -1.81
CA MET A 130 7.12 11.92 -0.97
C MET A 130 8.62 12.09 -1.22
N LEU A 131 9.38 10.99 -1.24
CA LEU A 131 10.85 10.99 -1.28
C LEU A 131 11.39 10.79 -2.71
N GLY A 132 10.56 10.31 -3.63
CA GLY A 132 11.00 9.91 -4.97
C GLY A 132 11.84 8.63 -4.94
N PRO A 133 12.43 8.24 -6.10
CA PRO A 133 13.28 7.06 -6.22
C PRO A 133 14.71 7.35 -5.71
N ASN A 134 14.84 7.89 -4.49
CA ASN A 134 16.11 8.20 -3.84
C ASN A 134 16.28 7.33 -2.59
N ILE A 135 16.99 6.22 -2.74
CA ILE A 135 17.23 5.24 -1.68
C ILE A 135 17.92 5.88 -0.45
N GLN A 136 18.83 6.85 -0.65
CA GLN A 136 19.50 7.52 0.47
C GLN A 136 18.51 8.32 1.33
N ALA A 137 17.52 8.96 0.69
CA ALA A 137 16.45 9.65 1.41
C ALA A 137 15.59 8.66 2.19
N TRP A 138 15.35 7.46 1.65
CA TRP A 138 14.57 6.42 2.32
C TRP A 138 15.33 5.89 3.54
N ILE A 139 16.60 5.52 3.38
CA ILE A 139 17.47 5.08 4.47
C ILE A 139 17.52 6.14 5.57
N ARG A 140 17.69 7.41 5.20
CA ARG A 140 17.66 8.52 6.16
C ARG A 140 16.32 8.57 6.90
N VAL A 141 15.19 8.57 6.20
CA VAL A 141 13.86 8.68 6.84
C VAL A 141 13.59 7.49 7.75
N PHE A 142 13.96 6.27 7.37
CA PHE A 142 13.75 5.07 8.18
C PHE A 142 14.86 4.79 9.21
N SER A 143 15.89 5.64 9.29
CA SER A 143 16.90 5.57 10.33
C SER A 143 16.38 6.10 11.66
N LYS A 144 16.97 5.62 12.76
CA LYS A 144 16.74 6.14 14.10
C LYS A 144 16.95 7.67 14.11
N ASN A 145 15.92 8.42 14.50
CA ASN A 145 15.88 9.89 14.54
C ASN A 145 16.06 10.61 13.18
N GLY A 146 15.93 9.92 12.05
CA GLY A 146 16.14 10.53 10.73
C GLY A 146 14.92 11.24 10.11
N ALA A 147 13.74 11.13 10.74
CA ALA A 147 12.54 11.85 10.36
C ALA A 147 12.62 13.31 10.81
N MET A 148 12.95 14.20 9.87
CA MET A 148 13.15 15.63 10.15
C MET A 148 11.88 16.47 9.94
N SER A 149 10.86 15.92 9.28
CA SER A 149 9.59 16.59 9.01
C SER A 149 8.38 15.80 9.54
N ILE A 150 7.23 16.46 9.64
CA ILE A 150 5.96 15.82 10.02
C ILE A 150 5.56 14.80 8.95
N TRP A 151 5.84 15.09 7.68
CA TRP A 151 5.64 14.16 6.56
C TRP A 151 6.50 12.90 6.69
N ASP A 152 7.78 13.03 7.07
CA ASP A 152 8.66 11.88 7.31
C ASP A 152 8.14 10.99 8.45
N ASN A 153 7.72 11.60 9.57
CA ASN A 153 7.13 10.86 10.69
C ASN A 153 5.84 10.15 10.26
N SER A 154 5.00 10.83 9.47
CA SER A 154 3.80 10.20 8.94
C SER A 154 4.12 9.00 8.04
N LEU A 155 5.12 9.10 7.17
CA LEU A 155 5.54 7.97 6.31
C LEU A 155 5.97 6.76 7.14
N GLN A 156 6.76 7.00 8.19
CA GLN A 156 7.17 5.94 9.10
C GLN A 156 5.96 5.28 9.79
N ILE A 157 5.08 6.09 10.39
CA ILE A 157 3.89 5.60 11.09
C ILE A 157 3.00 4.81 10.13
N THR A 158 2.67 5.36 8.96
CA THR A 158 1.82 4.68 7.97
C THR A 158 2.46 3.36 7.54
N THR A 159 3.76 3.34 7.24
CA THR A 159 4.46 2.12 6.82
C THR A 159 4.44 1.05 7.92
N MET A 160 4.76 1.43 9.16
CA MET A 160 4.77 0.51 10.30
C MET A 160 3.36 -0.01 10.61
N CYS A 161 2.36 0.87 10.64
CA CYS A 161 0.97 0.48 10.86
C CYS A 161 0.46 -0.45 9.76
N SER A 162 0.84 -0.26 8.50
CA SER A 162 0.43 -1.14 7.40
C SER A 162 1.06 -2.53 7.51
N ILE A 163 2.35 -2.62 7.88
CA ILE A 163 3.03 -3.91 8.07
C ILE A 163 2.47 -4.63 9.30
N VAL A 164 2.32 -3.93 10.43
CA VAL A 164 1.74 -4.51 11.65
C VAL A 164 0.29 -4.91 11.42
N GLY A 165 -0.49 -4.09 10.72
CA GLY A 165 -1.88 -4.40 10.36
C GLY A 165 -1.98 -5.63 9.46
N ALA A 166 -1.10 -5.75 8.46
CA ALA A 166 -0.99 -6.94 7.62
C ALA A 166 -0.66 -8.20 8.44
N TRP A 167 0.29 -8.08 9.39
CA TRP A 167 0.67 -9.19 10.27
C TRP A 167 -0.45 -9.60 11.23
N LEU A 168 -1.11 -8.63 11.88
CA LEU A 168 -2.26 -8.89 12.75
C LEU A 168 -3.46 -9.45 11.96
N GLY A 169 -3.63 -9.02 10.71
CA GLY A 169 -4.66 -9.56 9.81
C GLY A 169 -4.44 -11.04 9.44
N ALA A 170 -3.23 -11.57 9.62
CA ALA A 170 -2.94 -12.99 9.45
C ALA A 170 -3.23 -13.82 10.72
N PHE A 171 -3.44 -13.18 11.87
CA PHE A 171 -3.69 -13.85 13.16
C PHE A 171 -5.01 -14.66 13.23
N PRO A 172 -6.09 -14.29 12.51
CA PRO A 172 -7.28 -15.14 12.43
C PRO A 172 -7.07 -16.45 11.65
N ILE A 173 -6.00 -16.58 10.85
CA ILE A 173 -5.76 -17.76 9.98
C ILE A 173 -5.51 -19.04 10.81
N PRO A 174 -4.65 -19.04 11.85
CA PRO A 174 -4.53 -20.18 12.77
C PRO A 174 -5.79 -20.46 13.60
N LEU A 175 -6.72 -19.52 13.71
CA LEU A 175 -7.95 -19.71 14.48
C LEU A 175 -9.05 -20.43 13.66
N ASP A 176 -8.92 -20.47 12.33
CA ASP A 176 -9.78 -21.23 11.40
C ASP A 176 -9.30 -22.69 11.20
N TRP A 177 -8.36 -23.17 12.03
CA TRP A 177 -7.73 -24.50 11.95
C TRP A 177 -8.68 -25.67 12.27
N ASP A 178 -9.88 -25.41 12.77
CA ASP A 178 -10.84 -26.46 13.20
C ASP A 178 -11.92 -26.79 12.15
N ARG A 179 -11.62 -26.68 10.84
CA ARG A 179 -12.59 -26.98 9.77
C ARG A 179 -12.52 -28.45 9.33
N PRO A 180 -13.67 -29.15 9.16
CA PRO A 180 -13.73 -30.61 9.02
C PRO A 180 -13.12 -31.23 7.74
N TRP A 181 -12.80 -30.44 6.71
CA TRP A 181 -12.20 -30.93 5.47
C TRP A 181 -10.71 -31.30 5.62
N GLN A 182 -10.06 -30.90 6.71
CA GLN A 182 -8.66 -31.24 7.01
C GLN A 182 -8.48 -32.66 7.57
N ASN A 183 -9.54 -33.33 8.05
CA ASN A 183 -9.47 -34.74 8.50
C ASN A 183 -9.14 -35.72 7.36
N PHE A 184 -9.27 -35.31 6.10
CA PHE A 184 -8.84 -36.11 4.95
C PHE A 184 -7.31 -36.21 4.82
N CYS A 185 -6.53 -35.30 5.43
CA CYS A 185 -5.07 -35.31 5.34
C CYS A 185 -4.39 -36.10 6.48
N SER A 186 -5.14 -36.55 7.49
CA SER A 186 -4.59 -37.31 8.63
C SER A 186 -4.80 -38.83 8.54
N GLU A 187 -5.42 -39.33 7.46
CA GLU A 187 -5.62 -40.77 7.20
C GLU A 187 -4.75 -41.29 6.05
N VAL A 188 -3.47 -40.89 6.00
CA VAL A 188 -2.44 -41.54 5.16
C VAL A 188 -1.24 -41.89 6.00
#